data_AF-A0A7V9L1P2-F1
#
_entry.id   AF-A0A7V9L1P2-F1
#
_cell.length_a   1.000
_cell.length_b   1.000
_cell.length_c   1.000
_cell.angle_alpha   90.00
_cell.angle_beta   90.00
_cell.angle_gamma   90.00
#
_symmetry.space_group_name_H-M   'P 1'
#
loop_
_entity.id
_entity.type
_entity.pdbx_description
1 polymer ?
#
loop_
_entity_poly.entity_id
_entity_poly.type
_entity_poly.pdbx_seq_one_letter_code
_entity_poly.pdbx_strand_id
1 'polypeptide(L)'
;MAERVWLNSGRPIKQVLASIADGDTVQFDGPLAPATVRALERTLADKPDVTLRLYDSELTKLSVLAGFTKLRKLIVQCRALRSFDEIGALVHLEDLDLGETKSKLPNVSFMSALVKLRSLGIHGHGKGIEHVLELPVLEVLSLRAVKLDRIEPRHLSRLRSLSLSWCPGGIAHAAIGAPQLRTLALGAFRDATSADLTPLGSLRHLESLSLDSFPKLTSLEFLAGSPIRELAIQNATGLRSLDGLAGCAKLERLTLRAVPNLTSFAGLEGCRLRV
;
A
#
# COMPACT_ATOMS: atom_id res chain seq x y z
N MET A 1 15.51 17.30 -5.32
CA MET A 1 14.82 16.25 -4.55
C MET A 1 13.42 16.12 -5.13
N ALA A 2 12.66 15.06 -4.85
CA ALA A 2 11.25 15.01 -5.27
C ALA A 2 10.43 16.01 -4.46
N GLU A 3 9.78 16.97 -5.12
CA GLU A 3 9.05 18.07 -4.48
C GLU A 3 7.54 18.01 -4.73
N ARG A 4 6.78 18.85 -4.01
CA ARG A 4 5.33 19.00 -4.17
C ARG A 4 5.02 20.29 -4.93
N VAL A 5 4.76 20.16 -6.22
CA VAL A 5 4.52 21.29 -7.13
C VAL A 5 3.04 21.65 -7.15
N TRP A 6 2.68 22.77 -6.51
CA TRP A 6 1.31 23.29 -6.49
C TRP A 6 0.99 24.14 -7.74
N LEU A 7 0.02 23.70 -8.55
CA LEU A 7 -0.41 24.40 -9.78
C LEU A 7 -1.17 25.70 -9.53
N ASN A 8 -1.86 25.78 -8.39
CA ASN A 8 -2.63 26.93 -7.90
C ASN A 8 -1.80 27.89 -7.01
N SER A 9 -0.46 27.78 -7.01
CA SER A 9 0.48 28.55 -6.16
C SER A 9 0.59 30.06 -6.45
N GLY A 10 -0.41 30.67 -7.09
CA GLY A 10 -0.41 32.08 -7.52
C GLY A 10 0.60 32.46 -8.62
N ARG A 11 1.64 31.63 -8.83
CA ARG A 11 2.64 31.80 -9.89
C ARG A 11 2.04 31.59 -11.28
N PRO A 12 2.54 32.28 -12.33
CA PRO A 12 2.13 32.04 -13.71
C PRO A 12 2.29 30.57 -14.11
N ILE A 13 1.20 29.93 -14.58
CA ILE A 13 1.17 28.48 -14.82
C ILE A 13 2.29 27.97 -15.75
N LYS A 14 2.72 28.77 -16.72
CA LYS A 14 3.87 28.44 -17.61
C LYS A 14 5.19 28.27 -16.84
N GLN A 15 5.41 29.04 -15.77
CA GLN A 15 6.59 28.90 -14.90
C GLN A 15 6.48 27.65 -14.02
N VAL A 16 5.28 27.37 -13.47
CA VAL A 16 5.05 26.19 -12.63
C VAL A 16 5.23 24.90 -13.43
N LEU A 17 4.68 24.82 -14.64
CA LEU A 17 4.84 23.64 -15.51
C LEU A 17 6.29 23.46 -15.99
N ALA A 18 7.05 24.56 -16.14
CA ALA A 18 8.47 24.51 -16.49
C ALA A 18 9.39 24.11 -15.32
N SER A 19 8.91 24.16 -14.06
CA SER A 19 9.69 23.75 -12.88
C SER A 19 9.44 22.31 -12.42
N ILE A 20 8.66 21.51 -13.17
CA ILE A 20 8.39 20.10 -12.84
C ILE A 20 9.58 19.25 -13.26
N ALA A 21 10.17 18.52 -12.32
CA ALA A 21 11.22 17.53 -12.54
C ALA A 21 10.69 16.09 -12.38
N ASP A 22 11.41 15.09 -12.90
CA ASP A 22 11.00 13.69 -12.77
C ASP A 22 11.03 13.22 -11.31
N GLY A 23 9.98 12.49 -10.91
CA GLY A 23 9.75 12.07 -9.53
C GLY A 23 8.96 13.09 -8.67
N ASP A 24 8.71 14.31 -9.16
CA ASP A 24 7.87 15.28 -8.44
C ASP A 24 6.42 14.80 -8.28
N THR A 25 5.75 15.30 -7.25
CA THR A 25 4.30 15.20 -7.09
C THR A 25 3.64 16.53 -7.45
N VAL A 26 2.99 16.59 -8.61
CA VAL A 26 2.24 17.76 -9.07
C VAL A 26 0.82 17.69 -8.52
N GLN A 27 0.38 18.75 -7.85
CA GLN A 27 -0.91 18.76 -7.16
C GLN A 27 -1.66 20.09 -7.25
N PHE A 28 -2.96 20.01 -6.99
CA PHE A 28 -3.87 21.14 -6.91
C PHE A 28 -5.07 20.83 -6.00
N ASP A 29 -5.66 21.88 -5.45
CA ASP A 29 -7.02 21.90 -4.94
C ASP A 29 -7.89 22.83 -5.82
N GLY A 30 -9.20 22.59 -5.84
CA GLY A 30 -10.17 23.37 -6.60
C GLY A 30 -10.18 23.10 -8.12
N PRO A 31 -11.11 23.75 -8.84
CA PRO A 31 -11.26 23.59 -10.28
C PRO A 31 -10.14 24.28 -11.07
N LEU A 32 -9.37 23.52 -11.84
CA LEU A 32 -8.41 24.07 -12.80
C LEU A 32 -9.12 24.61 -14.06
N ALA A 33 -8.66 25.75 -14.55
CA ALA A 33 -9.11 26.29 -15.84
C ALA A 33 -8.79 25.31 -16.99
N PRO A 34 -9.67 25.11 -18.00
CA PRO A 34 -9.46 24.11 -19.06
C PRO A 34 -8.16 24.28 -19.87
N ALA A 35 -7.63 25.51 -19.96
CA ALA A 35 -6.31 25.76 -20.57
C ALA A 35 -5.15 25.21 -19.71
N THR A 36 -5.23 25.35 -18.38
CA THR A 36 -4.28 24.76 -17.43
C THR A 36 -4.32 23.24 -17.47
N VAL A 37 -5.51 22.63 -17.53
CA VAL A 37 -5.68 21.18 -17.64
C VAL A 37 -4.96 20.63 -18.89
N ARG A 38 -5.21 21.21 -20.07
CA ARG A 38 -4.54 20.82 -21.34
C ARG A 38 -3.02 21.08 -21.35
N ALA A 39 -2.55 22.10 -20.63
CA ALA A 39 -1.12 22.37 -20.50
C ALA A 39 -0.43 21.36 -19.57
N LEU A 40 -1.10 20.99 -18.47
CA LEU A 40 -0.64 19.95 -17.55
C LEU A 40 -0.61 18.57 -18.23
N GLU A 41 -1.69 18.19 -18.92
CA GLU A 41 -1.82 16.97 -19.72
C GLU A 41 -0.60 16.75 -20.64
N ARG A 42 -0.26 17.76 -21.44
CA ARG A 42 0.94 17.75 -22.31
C ARG A 42 2.24 17.66 -21.52
N THR A 43 2.33 18.35 -20.37
CA THR A 43 3.56 18.36 -19.56
C THR A 43 3.82 17.01 -18.89
N LEU A 44 2.77 16.28 -18.50
CA LEU A 44 2.87 14.92 -17.92
C LEU A 44 2.97 13.82 -18.98
N ALA A 45 2.42 14.05 -20.18
CA ALA A 45 2.57 13.14 -21.33
C ALA A 45 4.03 12.88 -21.73
N ASP A 46 4.92 13.83 -21.42
CA ASP A 46 6.36 13.77 -21.69
C ASP A 46 7.21 13.60 -20.40
N LYS A 47 6.57 13.48 -19.22
CA LYS A 47 7.23 13.24 -17.91
C LYS A 47 6.65 12.01 -17.23
N PRO A 48 7.02 10.80 -17.70
CA PRO A 48 6.38 9.56 -17.29
C PRO A 48 6.57 9.23 -15.81
N ASP A 49 7.56 9.82 -15.12
CA ASP A 49 7.84 9.53 -13.71
C ASP A 49 7.29 10.55 -12.71
N VAL A 50 6.58 11.59 -13.17
CA VAL A 50 5.86 12.55 -12.32
C VAL A 50 4.52 11.98 -11.85
N THR A 51 4.19 12.21 -10.57
CA THR A 51 2.92 11.81 -9.97
C THR A 51 1.91 12.95 -10.02
N LEU A 52 0.74 12.71 -10.60
CA LEU A 52 -0.41 13.61 -10.48
C LEU A 52 -1.16 13.30 -9.18
N ARG A 53 -1.35 14.30 -8.31
CA ARG A 53 -2.11 14.17 -7.06
C ARG A 53 -3.30 15.12 -7.04
N LEU A 54 -4.49 14.55 -7.10
CA LEU A 54 -5.76 15.25 -6.90
C LEU A 54 -6.01 15.37 -5.39
N TYR A 55 -6.12 16.60 -4.87
CA TYR A 55 -6.31 16.87 -3.46
C TYR A 55 -7.37 17.97 -3.27
N ASP A 56 -8.65 17.59 -3.37
CA ASP A 56 -9.78 18.52 -3.31
C ASP A 56 -10.92 17.87 -2.50
N SER A 57 -11.35 18.49 -1.40
CA SER A 57 -12.35 17.89 -0.51
C SER A 57 -13.77 17.87 -1.11
N GLU A 58 -14.04 18.70 -2.12
CA GLU A 58 -15.37 18.93 -2.72
C GLU A 58 -15.47 18.49 -4.19
N LEU A 59 -14.36 18.04 -4.80
CA LEU A 59 -14.39 17.37 -6.10
C LEU A 59 -15.25 16.10 -6.06
N THR A 60 -16.34 16.07 -6.84
CA THR A 60 -17.35 14.99 -6.85
C THR A 60 -17.26 14.04 -8.04
N LYS A 61 -16.51 14.40 -9.09
CA LYS A 61 -16.28 13.63 -10.33
C LYS A 61 -14.83 13.77 -10.79
N LEU A 62 -14.34 12.85 -11.62
CA LEU A 62 -12.97 12.82 -12.13
C LEU A 62 -12.83 13.23 -13.59
N SER A 63 -13.78 13.98 -14.14
CA SER A 63 -13.77 14.49 -15.52
C SER A 63 -12.53 15.32 -15.90
N VAL A 64 -11.78 15.86 -14.92
CA VAL A 64 -10.47 16.49 -15.13
C VAL A 64 -9.42 15.53 -15.71
N LEU A 65 -9.57 14.21 -15.48
CA LEU A 65 -8.66 13.17 -15.95
C LEU A 65 -8.88 12.76 -17.41
N ALA A 66 -9.93 13.23 -18.08
CA ALA A 66 -10.36 12.70 -19.39
C ALA A 66 -9.30 12.79 -20.52
N GLY A 67 -8.34 13.71 -20.44
CA GLY A 67 -7.21 13.81 -21.38
C GLY A 67 -5.95 13.03 -20.98
N PHE A 68 -5.84 12.55 -19.73
CA PHE A 68 -4.59 12.07 -19.12
C PHE A 68 -4.22 10.63 -19.50
N THR A 69 -4.56 10.17 -20.71
CA THR A 69 -4.45 8.77 -21.17
C THR A 69 -3.02 8.18 -21.12
N LYS A 70 -1.99 9.03 -21.10
CA LYS A 70 -0.57 8.66 -20.94
C LYS A 70 -0.08 8.59 -19.48
N LEU A 71 -0.88 8.99 -18.50
CA LEU A 71 -0.46 9.11 -17.10
C LEU A 71 -0.09 7.74 -16.50
N ARG A 72 1.06 7.68 -15.83
CA ARG A 72 1.58 6.46 -15.16
C ARG A 72 1.39 6.44 -13.65
N LYS A 73 1.27 7.60 -12.99
CA LYS A 73 1.25 7.71 -11.53
C LYS A 73 0.15 8.67 -11.07
N LEU A 74 -0.81 8.18 -10.29
CA LEU A 74 -1.98 8.93 -9.84
C LEU A 74 -2.25 8.75 -8.34
N ILE A 75 -2.49 9.85 -7.63
CA ILE A 75 -2.96 9.85 -6.24
C ILE A 75 -4.31 10.59 -6.22
N VAL A 76 -5.35 9.97 -5.67
CA VAL A 76 -6.71 10.54 -5.58
C VAL A 76 -7.12 10.66 -4.12
N GLN A 77 -7.10 11.87 -3.58
CA GLN A 77 -7.40 12.15 -2.17
C GLN A 77 -8.56 13.15 -2.03
N CYS A 78 -9.61 12.91 -2.83
CA CYS A 78 -10.76 13.80 -2.96
C CYS A 78 -11.99 13.28 -2.19
N ARG A 79 -12.27 13.85 -1.02
CA ARG A 79 -13.23 13.27 -0.07
C ARG A 79 -14.69 13.29 -0.53
N ALA A 80 -15.09 14.11 -1.50
CA ALA A 80 -16.48 14.17 -2.01
C ALA A 80 -16.77 13.26 -3.22
N LEU A 81 -15.80 12.50 -3.72
CA LEU A 81 -16.00 11.62 -4.88
C LEU A 81 -17.10 10.57 -4.62
N ARG A 82 -17.88 10.31 -5.68
CA ARG A 82 -18.97 9.33 -5.68
C ARG A 82 -18.70 8.09 -6.52
N SER A 83 -17.78 8.19 -7.49
CA SER A 83 -17.22 7.07 -8.22
C SER A 83 -15.76 7.33 -8.61
N PHE A 84 -15.14 6.31 -9.21
CA PHE A 84 -13.79 6.32 -9.75
C PHE A 84 -13.73 5.85 -11.22
N ASP A 85 -14.87 5.64 -11.88
CA ASP A 85 -14.95 4.96 -13.18
C ASP A 85 -14.10 5.64 -14.28
N GLU A 86 -13.94 6.97 -14.22
CA GLU A 86 -13.10 7.72 -15.15
C GLU A 86 -11.60 7.31 -15.09
N ILE A 87 -11.13 6.70 -14.00
CA ILE A 87 -9.76 6.16 -13.85
C ILE A 87 -9.57 4.94 -14.78
N GLY A 88 -10.63 4.20 -15.12
CA GLY A 88 -10.55 3.04 -16.02
C GLY A 88 -10.06 3.36 -17.44
N ALA A 89 -10.15 4.63 -17.86
CA ALA A 89 -9.59 5.09 -19.14
C ALA A 89 -8.05 5.26 -19.11
N LEU A 90 -7.43 5.27 -17.92
CA LEU A 90 -6.01 5.54 -17.72
C LEU A 90 -5.17 4.25 -17.77
N VAL A 91 -5.31 3.49 -18.87
CA VAL A 91 -4.69 2.16 -19.10
C VAL A 91 -3.15 2.17 -19.20
N HIS A 92 -2.52 3.30 -18.89
CA HIS A 92 -1.07 3.47 -18.73
C HIS A 92 -0.61 3.59 -17.27
N LEU A 93 -1.52 3.57 -16.29
CA LEU A 93 -1.17 3.60 -14.87
C LEU A 93 -0.30 2.40 -14.45
N GLU A 94 0.78 2.72 -13.75
CA GLU A 94 1.72 1.80 -13.08
C GLU A 94 1.67 1.97 -11.54
N ASP A 95 1.27 3.15 -11.04
CA ASP A 95 1.12 3.46 -9.61
C ASP A 95 -0.20 4.23 -9.34
N LEU A 96 -0.99 3.77 -8.36
CA LEU A 96 -2.30 4.34 -8.02
C LEU A 96 -2.56 4.32 -6.50
N ASP A 97 -2.81 5.48 -5.88
CA ASP A 97 -3.29 5.61 -4.49
C ASP A 97 -4.73 6.17 -4.46
N LEU A 98 -5.64 5.45 -3.81
CA LEU A 98 -7.05 5.84 -3.62
C LEU A 98 -7.34 6.12 -2.14
N GLY A 99 -7.40 7.40 -1.79
CA GLY A 99 -7.77 7.87 -0.45
C GLY A 99 -9.26 7.67 -0.11
N GLU A 100 -9.57 7.73 1.20
CA GLU A 100 -10.93 7.52 1.72
C GLU A 100 -11.89 8.67 1.32
N THR A 101 -13.09 8.32 0.85
CA THR A 101 -14.20 9.25 0.58
C THR A 101 -15.18 9.36 1.76
N LYS A 102 -15.93 10.47 1.85
CA LYS A 102 -17.04 10.72 2.80
C LYS A 102 -18.13 9.62 2.78
N SER A 103 -18.17 8.77 1.76
CA SER A 103 -19.11 7.65 1.60
C SER A 103 -18.40 6.36 1.21
N LYS A 104 -19.09 5.22 1.32
CA LYS A 104 -18.68 3.92 0.73
C LYS A 104 -19.41 3.66 -0.60
N LEU A 105 -19.69 4.72 -1.37
CA LEU A 105 -20.31 4.59 -2.69
C LEU A 105 -19.36 4.05 -3.76
N PRO A 106 -18.12 4.58 -3.92
CA PRO A 106 -17.24 4.21 -5.02
C PRO A 106 -16.98 2.70 -5.14
N ASN A 107 -16.78 2.27 -6.37
CA ASN A 107 -16.43 0.91 -6.75
C ASN A 107 -15.01 0.93 -7.37
N VAL A 108 -14.22 -0.11 -7.13
CA VAL A 108 -12.87 -0.25 -7.72
C VAL A 108 -12.78 -1.27 -8.86
N SER A 109 -13.91 -1.83 -9.34
CA SER A 109 -13.92 -2.81 -10.45
C SER A 109 -13.31 -2.32 -11.77
N PHE A 110 -13.10 -1.00 -11.93
CA PHE A 110 -12.33 -0.42 -13.06
C PHE A 110 -10.86 -0.88 -13.10
N MET A 111 -10.32 -1.41 -11.99
CA MET A 111 -8.93 -1.91 -11.91
C MET A 111 -8.62 -2.99 -12.96
N SER A 112 -9.62 -3.76 -13.39
CA SER A 112 -9.50 -4.76 -14.46
C SER A 112 -8.94 -4.19 -15.79
N ALA A 113 -9.14 -2.89 -16.06
CA ALA A 113 -8.56 -2.20 -17.22
C ALA A 113 -7.08 -1.79 -17.02
N LEU A 114 -6.59 -1.74 -15.79
CA LEU A 114 -5.27 -1.21 -15.42
C LEU A 114 -4.18 -2.29 -15.47
N VAL A 115 -4.09 -3.00 -16.61
CA VAL A 115 -3.22 -4.18 -16.81
C VAL A 115 -1.71 -3.93 -16.66
N LYS A 116 -1.28 -2.66 -16.48
CA LYS A 116 0.10 -2.25 -16.24
C LYS A 116 0.39 -1.88 -14.77
N LEU A 117 -0.62 -1.95 -13.89
CA LEU A 117 -0.49 -1.47 -12.52
C LEU A 117 0.44 -2.36 -11.68
N ARG A 118 1.55 -1.77 -11.21
CA ARG A 118 2.60 -2.41 -10.40
C ARG A 118 2.48 -2.05 -8.92
N SER A 119 1.94 -0.88 -8.60
CA SER A 119 1.71 -0.37 -7.25
C SER A 119 0.27 0.09 -7.06
N LEU A 120 -0.37 -0.35 -5.97
CA LEU A 120 -1.76 -0.01 -5.64
C LEU A 120 -1.95 0.24 -4.14
N GLY A 121 -2.41 1.44 -3.79
CA GLY A 121 -2.90 1.84 -2.47
C GLY A 121 -4.42 2.04 -2.48
N ILE A 122 -5.15 1.46 -1.52
CA ILE A 122 -6.60 1.64 -1.36
C ILE A 122 -6.95 1.85 0.12
N HIS A 123 -7.65 2.95 0.42
CA HIS A 123 -8.12 3.29 1.76
C HIS A 123 -9.66 3.38 1.82
N GLY A 124 -10.30 2.42 2.49
CA GLY A 124 -11.74 2.43 2.82
C GLY A 124 -12.69 1.83 1.77
N HIS A 125 -12.19 1.51 0.57
CA HIS A 125 -12.99 1.00 -0.55
C HIS A 125 -12.92 -0.53 -0.64
N GLY A 126 -14.06 -1.20 -0.53
CA GLY A 126 -14.16 -2.67 -0.57
C GLY A 126 -15.16 -3.24 -1.58
N LYS A 127 -15.78 -2.40 -2.42
CA LYS A 127 -16.62 -2.85 -3.55
C LYS A 127 -15.72 -3.05 -4.76
N GLY A 128 -15.77 -4.23 -5.39
CA GLY A 128 -14.92 -4.52 -6.55
C GLY A 128 -13.48 -4.89 -6.18
N ILE A 129 -13.15 -5.08 -4.90
CA ILE A 129 -11.77 -5.34 -4.45
C ILE A 129 -11.24 -6.69 -4.97
N GLU A 130 -12.12 -7.63 -5.26
CA GLU A 130 -11.82 -8.91 -5.90
C GLU A 130 -11.03 -8.76 -7.22
N HIS A 131 -11.22 -7.68 -7.98
CA HIS A 131 -10.50 -7.42 -9.24
C HIS A 131 -9.01 -7.08 -9.04
N VAL A 132 -8.53 -6.88 -7.80
CA VAL A 132 -7.07 -6.79 -7.52
C VAL A 132 -6.35 -8.09 -7.90
N LEU A 133 -7.04 -9.24 -7.83
CA LEU A 133 -6.53 -10.54 -8.23
C LEU A 133 -6.32 -10.70 -9.75
N GLU A 134 -6.87 -9.80 -10.55
CA GLU A 134 -6.79 -9.82 -12.01
C GLU A 134 -5.57 -9.05 -12.55
N LEU A 135 -4.91 -8.25 -11.71
CA LEU A 135 -3.79 -7.38 -12.09
C LEU A 135 -2.51 -8.19 -12.38
N PRO A 136 -2.10 -8.37 -13.65
CA PRO A 136 -1.13 -9.39 -14.03
C PRO A 136 0.33 -9.02 -13.72
N VAL A 137 0.60 -7.78 -13.31
CA VAL A 137 1.94 -7.24 -13.03
C VAL A 137 2.07 -6.57 -11.66
N LEU A 138 1.10 -6.78 -10.75
CA LEU A 138 1.11 -6.15 -9.43
C LEU A 138 2.28 -6.66 -8.56
N GLU A 139 3.09 -5.72 -8.07
CA GLU A 139 4.27 -5.97 -7.23
C GLU A 139 4.12 -5.43 -5.81
N VAL A 140 3.35 -4.34 -5.63
CA VAL A 140 3.12 -3.67 -4.35
C VAL A 140 1.62 -3.45 -4.14
N LEU A 141 1.09 -3.92 -3.01
CA LEU A 141 -0.31 -3.76 -2.61
C LEU A 141 -0.41 -3.23 -1.18
N SER A 142 -1.14 -2.14 -0.99
CA SER A 142 -1.42 -1.52 0.31
C SER A 142 -2.92 -1.31 0.50
N LEU A 143 -3.53 -2.08 1.41
CA LEU A 143 -4.96 -1.99 1.72
C LEU A 143 -5.14 -1.47 3.15
N ARG A 144 -6.02 -0.48 3.30
CA ARG A 144 -6.39 0.10 4.59
C ARG A 144 -7.90 0.17 4.77
N ALA A 145 -8.43 -0.32 5.90
CA ALA A 145 -9.86 -0.30 6.23
C ALA A 145 -10.76 -1.01 5.19
N VAL A 146 -10.21 -2.00 4.48
CA VAL A 146 -10.89 -2.82 3.47
C VAL A 146 -11.27 -4.18 4.06
N LYS A 147 -12.52 -4.63 3.89
CA LYS A 147 -12.94 -5.98 4.29
C LYS A 147 -12.46 -6.99 3.24
N LEU A 148 -11.81 -8.07 3.66
CA LEU A 148 -11.13 -9.02 2.77
C LEU A 148 -11.86 -10.37 2.62
N ASP A 149 -13.14 -10.44 3.01
CA ASP A 149 -13.99 -11.64 3.01
C ASP A 149 -14.38 -12.15 1.60
N ARG A 150 -13.81 -11.56 0.56
CA ARG A 150 -14.04 -11.88 -0.85
C ARG A 150 -12.76 -12.15 -1.65
N ILE A 151 -11.58 -11.97 -1.03
CA ILE A 151 -10.30 -12.21 -1.70
C ILE A 151 -9.88 -13.65 -1.42
N GLU A 152 -10.26 -14.56 -2.31
CA GLU A 152 -9.64 -15.88 -2.35
C GLU A 152 -8.13 -15.74 -2.64
N PRO A 153 -7.25 -16.54 -2.01
CA PRO A 153 -5.81 -16.52 -2.27
C PRO A 153 -5.44 -17.17 -3.61
N ARG A 154 -5.87 -16.55 -4.71
CA ARG A 154 -5.40 -16.84 -6.07
C ARG A 154 -4.03 -16.19 -6.27
N HIS A 155 -3.23 -16.76 -7.17
CA HIS A 155 -1.78 -16.50 -7.21
C HIS A 155 -1.40 -15.06 -7.61
N LEU A 156 -1.21 -14.19 -6.61
CA LEU A 156 -0.52 -12.90 -6.72
C LEU A 156 1.00 -13.13 -6.87
N SER A 157 1.37 -13.89 -7.91
CA SER A 157 2.71 -14.45 -8.15
C SER A 157 3.83 -13.42 -8.31
N ARG A 158 3.48 -12.20 -8.75
CA ARG A 158 4.40 -11.07 -8.88
C ARG A 158 4.45 -10.16 -7.66
N LEU A 159 3.58 -10.34 -6.68
CA LEU A 159 3.59 -9.50 -5.48
C LEU A 159 4.89 -9.71 -4.70
N ARG A 160 5.47 -8.60 -4.24
CA ARG A 160 6.72 -8.52 -3.46
C ARG A 160 6.52 -7.78 -2.15
N SER A 161 5.60 -6.82 -2.12
CA SER A 161 5.24 -6.06 -0.91
C SER A 161 3.73 -6.06 -0.68
N LEU A 162 3.32 -6.38 0.55
CA LEU A 162 1.93 -6.40 0.98
C LEU A 162 1.80 -5.67 2.31
N SER A 163 0.93 -4.66 2.35
CA SER A 163 0.58 -3.90 3.55
C SER A 163 -0.92 -4.01 3.79
N LEU A 164 -1.33 -4.55 4.94
CA LEU A 164 -2.74 -4.66 5.35
C LEU A 164 -2.92 -3.98 6.71
N SER A 165 -3.78 -2.96 6.77
CA SER A 165 -4.13 -2.32 8.05
C SER A 165 -5.63 -2.10 8.23
N TRP A 166 -6.16 -2.37 9.43
CA TRP A 166 -7.62 -2.34 9.69
C TRP A 166 -8.45 -3.22 8.72
N CYS A 167 -7.87 -4.31 8.22
CA CYS A 167 -8.48 -5.18 7.20
C CYS A 167 -8.99 -6.51 7.79
N PRO A 168 -10.23 -6.58 8.32
CA PRO A 168 -10.74 -7.78 8.97
C PRO A 168 -10.92 -8.95 8.00
N GLY A 169 -10.63 -10.17 8.48
CA GLY A 169 -10.89 -11.45 7.80
C GLY A 169 -9.78 -12.01 6.90
N GLY A 170 -8.75 -11.24 6.56
CA GLY A 170 -7.81 -11.63 5.47
C GLY A 170 -6.34 -11.86 5.82
N ILE A 171 -5.90 -11.71 7.08
CA ILE A 171 -4.48 -11.63 7.46
C ILE A 171 -3.64 -12.81 6.95
N ALA A 172 -3.98 -14.04 7.36
CA ALA A 172 -3.27 -15.23 6.94
C ALA A 172 -3.57 -15.62 5.48
N HIS A 173 -4.84 -15.52 5.07
CA HIS A 173 -5.28 -15.93 3.74
C HIS A 173 -4.58 -15.15 2.62
N ALA A 174 -4.56 -13.81 2.69
CA ALA A 174 -3.94 -12.97 1.65
C ALA A 174 -2.42 -13.22 1.52
N ALA A 175 -1.74 -13.58 2.60
CA ALA A 175 -0.32 -13.91 2.60
C ALA A 175 -0.02 -15.20 1.81
N ILE A 176 -0.81 -16.26 2.01
CA ILE A 176 -0.64 -17.56 1.32
C ILE A 176 -0.76 -17.40 -0.21
N GLY A 177 -1.61 -16.49 -0.68
CA GLY A 177 -1.78 -16.19 -2.10
C GLY A 177 -0.56 -15.55 -2.79
N ALA A 178 0.41 -15.06 -2.01
CA ALA A 178 1.60 -14.36 -2.49
C ALA A 178 2.91 -15.10 -2.11
N PRO A 179 3.20 -16.29 -2.68
CA PRO A 179 4.34 -17.11 -2.28
C PRO A 179 5.72 -16.48 -2.56
N GLN A 180 5.78 -15.38 -3.32
CA GLN A 180 6.99 -14.65 -3.68
C GLN A 180 7.17 -13.34 -2.87
N LEU A 181 6.38 -13.15 -1.82
CA LEU A 181 6.40 -11.97 -0.97
C LEU A 181 7.74 -11.81 -0.23
N ARG A 182 8.29 -10.59 -0.25
CA ARG A 182 9.53 -10.19 0.45
C ARG A 182 9.27 -9.27 1.62
N THR A 183 8.25 -8.42 1.53
CA THR A 183 7.87 -7.46 2.58
C THR A 183 6.41 -7.66 2.95
N LEU A 184 6.14 -7.84 4.24
CA LEU A 184 4.80 -7.96 4.80
C LEU A 184 4.63 -6.98 5.96
N ALA A 185 3.62 -6.12 5.89
CA ALA A 185 3.20 -5.25 6.98
C ALA A 185 1.74 -5.56 7.35
N LEU A 186 1.49 -5.85 8.62
CA LEU A 186 0.18 -6.18 9.17
C LEU A 186 -0.07 -5.28 10.39
N GLY A 187 -1.17 -4.54 10.42
CA GLY A 187 -1.41 -3.55 11.49
C GLY A 187 -2.85 -3.31 11.91
N ALA A 188 -3.05 -3.10 13.21
CA ALA A 188 -4.23 -2.43 13.77
C ALA A 188 -5.58 -3.04 13.35
N PHE A 189 -5.74 -4.35 13.51
CA PHE A 189 -7.03 -5.01 13.35
C PHE A 189 -7.78 -5.00 14.69
N ARG A 190 -9.04 -4.55 14.71
CA ARG A 190 -9.89 -4.62 15.93
C ARG A 190 -10.00 -6.06 16.45
N ASP A 191 -9.97 -7.00 15.51
CA ASP A 191 -10.09 -8.43 15.72
C ASP A 191 -8.71 -9.16 15.68
N ALA A 192 -7.59 -8.44 15.91
CA ALA A 192 -6.25 -9.04 16.10
C ALA A 192 -6.17 -9.97 17.34
N THR A 193 -7.28 -10.12 18.06
CA THR A 193 -7.51 -11.00 19.19
C THR A 193 -7.77 -12.46 18.80
N SER A 194 -7.77 -12.82 17.51
CA SER A 194 -7.87 -14.21 17.03
C SER A 194 -7.07 -14.51 15.74
N ALA A 195 -6.14 -13.64 15.36
CA ALA A 195 -5.36 -13.80 14.14
C ALA A 195 -4.28 -14.89 14.29
N ASP A 196 -4.51 -16.07 13.71
CA ASP A 196 -3.47 -17.08 13.50
C ASP A 196 -2.44 -16.56 12.49
N LEU A 197 -1.16 -16.58 12.87
CA LEU A 197 -0.02 -16.20 12.04
C LEU A 197 0.80 -17.42 11.56
N THR A 198 0.44 -18.64 11.96
CA THR A 198 1.15 -19.88 11.59
C THR A 198 1.37 -20.02 10.08
N PRO A 199 0.41 -19.68 9.19
CA PRO A 199 0.63 -19.77 7.75
C PRO A 199 1.72 -18.85 7.18
N LEU A 200 2.15 -17.82 7.91
CA LEU A 200 3.26 -16.95 7.47
C LEU A 200 4.60 -17.70 7.39
N GLY A 201 4.77 -18.80 8.13
CA GLY A 201 5.96 -19.66 8.04
C GLY A 201 6.14 -20.36 6.69
N SER A 202 5.13 -20.32 5.82
CA SER A 202 5.22 -20.78 4.43
C SER A 202 6.00 -19.82 3.51
N LEU A 203 6.18 -18.54 3.90
CA LEU A 203 6.75 -17.49 3.05
C LEU A 203 8.28 -17.57 2.95
N ARG A 204 8.79 -18.55 2.19
CA ARG A 204 10.24 -18.83 2.02
C ARG A 204 11.06 -17.72 1.32
N HIS A 205 10.46 -16.58 1.02
CA HIS A 205 11.12 -15.40 0.47
C HIS A 205 10.96 -14.13 1.32
N LEU A 206 10.32 -14.21 2.50
CA LEU A 206 10.05 -13.06 3.35
C LEU A 206 11.34 -12.53 4.01
N GLU A 207 11.76 -11.33 3.62
CA GLU A 207 12.96 -10.65 4.14
C GLU A 207 12.61 -9.56 5.17
N SER A 208 11.39 -9.01 5.14
CA SER A 208 10.93 -7.96 6.06
C SER A 208 9.50 -8.23 6.56
N LEU A 209 9.31 -8.24 7.88
CA LEU A 209 8.00 -8.39 8.53
C LEU A 209 7.77 -7.26 9.55
N SER A 210 6.62 -6.61 9.46
CA SER A 210 6.12 -5.64 10.44
C SER A 210 4.78 -6.08 11.00
N LEU A 211 4.68 -6.22 12.32
CA LEU A 211 3.48 -6.59 13.07
C LEU A 211 3.12 -5.47 14.04
N ASP A 212 1.99 -4.80 13.84
CA ASP A 212 1.45 -3.77 14.73
C ASP A 212 0.11 -4.19 15.35
N SER A 213 -0.01 -4.05 16.66
CA SER A 213 -1.25 -4.20 17.43
C SER A 213 -1.81 -5.62 17.39
N PHE A 214 -0.95 -6.59 17.71
CA PHE A 214 -1.30 -7.99 17.94
C PHE A 214 -1.25 -8.35 19.44
N PRO A 215 -2.22 -7.91 20.26
CA PRO A 215 -2.15 -8.04 21.72
C PRO A 215 -2.24 -9.48 22.26
N LYS A 216 -2.60 -10.47 21.42
CA LYS A 216 -2.60 -11.90 21.78
C LYS A 216 -1.45 -12.72 21.17
N LEU A 217 -0.53 -12.09 20.43
CA LEU A 217 0.66 -12.77 19.91
C LEU A 217 1.58 -13.13 21.08
N THR A 218 1.72 -14.41 21.42
CA THR A 218 2.48 -14.88 22.59
C THR A 218 3.89 -15.37 22.27
N SER A 219 4.09 -16.01 21.12
CA SER A 219 5.37 -16.50 20.60
C SER A 219 5.54 -16.18 19.11
N LEU A 220 6.72 -16.47 18.56
CA LEU A 220 7.11 -16.19 17.17
C LEU A 220 7.46 -17.47 16.39
N GLU A 221 7.02 -18.65 16.84
CA GLU A 221 7.47 -19.96 16.33
C GLU A 221 7.26 -20.17 14.82
N PHE A 222 6.27 -19.48 14.23
CA PHE A 222 6.05 -19.45 12.77
C PHE A 222 7.19 -18.78 11.97
N LEU A 223 8.15 -18.14 12.64
CA LEU A 223 9.36 -17.58 12.04
C LEU A 223 10.60 -18.50 12.18
N ALA A 224 10.51 -19.67 12.83
CA ALA A 224 11.67 -20.52 13.06
C ALA A 224 12.39 -20.90 11.75
N GLY A 225 13.69 -20.59 11.65
CA GLY A 225 14.48 -20.79 10.43
C GLY A 225 14.08 -19.91 9.23
N SER A 226 13.32 -18.83 9.45
CA SER A 226 12.90 -17.89 8.40
C SER A 226 14.10 -17.14 7.77
N PRO A 227 14.07 -16.82 6.46
CA PRO A 227 15.10 -16.00 5.81
C PRO A 227 15.03 -14.50 6.16
N ILE A 228 14.18 -14.12 7.12
CA ILE A 228 13.93 -12.76 7.58
C ILE A 228 15.22 -12.00 7.95
N ARG A 229 15.31 -10.75 7.48
CA ARG A 229 16.37 -9.78 7.79
C ARG A 229 15.90 -8.67 8.70
N GLU A 230 14.64 -8.28 8.59
CA GLU A 230 14.05 -7.15 9.30
C GLU A 230 12.76 -7.57 9.99
N LEU A 231 12.72 -7.42 11.31
CA LEU A 231 11.53 -7.67 12.11
C LEU A 231 11.16 -6.44 12.93
N ALA A 232 9.96 -5.91 12.73
CA ALA A 232 9.38 -4.87 13.55
C ALA A 232 8.12 -5.41 14.26
N ILE A 233 8.07 -5.30 15.59
CA ILE A 233 6.91 -5.67 16.39
C ILE A 233 6.51 -4.48 17.26
N GLN A 234 5.27 -4.04 17.12
CA GLN A 234 4.69 -2.91 17.84
C GLN A 234 3.38 -3.32 18.51
N ASN A 235 3.16 -2.87 19.75
CA ASN A 235 1.90 -3.06 20.49
C ASN A 235 1.47 -4.53 20.65
N ALA A 236 2.42 -5.48 20.59
CA ALA A 236 2.19 -6.90 20.83
C ALA A 236 2.29 -7.21 22.32
N THR A 237 1.32 -6.73 23.10
CA THR A 237 1.35 -6.81 24.57
C THR A 237 1.32 -8.23 25.13
N GLY A 238 0.88 -9.22 24.35
CA GLY A 238 0.90 -10.64 24.73
C GLY A 238 2.26 -11.33 24.59
N LEU A 239 3.23 -10.72 23.92
CA LEU A 239 4.49 -11.38 23.52
C LEU A 239 5.39 -11.61 24.73
N ARG A 240 5.78 -12.87 24.98
CA ARG A 240 6.57 -13.26 26.16
C ARG A 240 8.00 -13.67 25.86
N SER A 241 8.25 -14.25 24.68
CA SER A 241 9.59 -14.69 24.29
C SER A 241 9.87 -14.51 22.80
N LEU A 242 11.15 -14.39 22.47
CA LEU A 242 11.67 -14.36 21.10
C LEU A 242 12.15 -15.73 20.59
N ASP A 243 11.97 -16.82 21.33
CA ASP A 243 12.55 -18.16 21.03
C ASP A 243 12.21 -18.69 19.62
N GLY A 244 11.06 -18.28 19.06
CA GLY A 244 10.70 -18.56 17.65
C GLY A 244 11.57 -17.89 16.59
N LEU A 245 12.54 -17.06 16.98
CA LEU A 245 13.58 -16.50 16.10
C LEU A 245 14.85 -17.37 16.06
N ALA A 246 14.89 -18.48 16.82
CA ALA A 246 15.98 -19.44 16.73
C ALA A 246 16.18 -19.92 15.27
N GLY A 247 17.43 -19.89 14.81
CA GLY A 247 17.78 -20.23 13.43
C GLY A 247 17.54 -19.11 12.38
N CYS A 248 17.01 -17.94 12.75
CA CYS A 248 16.91 -16.76 11.86
C CYS A 248 18.27 -16.09 11.62
N ALA A 249 19.27 -16.84 11.14
CA ALA A 249 20.66 -16.43 10.98
C ALA A 249 20.88 -15.26 9.97
N LYS A 250 19.83 -14.79 9.31
CA LYS A 250 19.81 -13.60 8.44
C LYS A 250 19.26 -12.34 9.12
N LEU A 251 18.78 -12.42 10.37
CA LEU A 251 18.18 -11.29 11.06
C LEU A 251 19.23 -10.20 11.34
N GLU A 252 19.11 -9.08 10.63
CA GLU A 252 20.02 -7.93 10.67
C GLU A 252 19.44 -6.76 11.46
N ARG A 253 18.12 -6.62 11.56
CA ARG A 253 17.43 -5.53 12.27
C ARG A 253 16.21 -6.04 13.03
N LEU A 254 16.11 -5.63 14.30
CA LEU A 254 15.00 -5.95 15.19
C LEU A 254 14.50 -4.66 15.87
N THR A 255 13.24 -4.30 15.64
CA THR A 255 12.57 -3.16 16.29
C THR A 255 11.46 -3.66 17.19
N LEU A 256 11.52 -3.37 18.49
CA LEU A 256 10.50 -3.75 19.46
C LEU A 256 9.92 -2.49 20.12
N ARG A 257 8.58 -2.35 20.14
CA ARG A 257 7.88 -1.22 20.78
C ARG A 257 6.61 -1.70 21.48
N ALA A 258 6.39 -1.25 22.71
CA ALA A 258 5.20 -1.61 23.50
C ALA A 258 4.95 -3.14 23.58
N VAL A 259 6.00 -3.88 23.95
CA VAL A 259 5.98 -5.33 24.26
C VAL A 259 6.27 -5.58 25.75
N PRO A 260 5.47 -5.03 26.69
CA PRO A 260 5.80 -4.95 28.11
C PRO A 260 5.92 -6.29 28.86
N ASN A 261 5.42 -7.39 28.27
CA ASN A 261 5.46 -8.72 28.87
C ASN A 261 6.59 -9.61 28.31
N LEU A 262 7.49 -9.05 27.49
CA LEU A 262 8.62 -9.79 26.94
C LEU A 262 9.69 -10.00 28.03
N THR A 263 9.96 -11.26 28.38
CA THR A 263 10.89 -11.64 29.46
C THR A 263 12.13 -12.41 28.99
N SER A 264 12.13 -12.95 27.77
CA SER A 264 13.25 -13.69 27.19
C SER A 264 13.70 -13.14 25.85
N PHE A 265 15.02 -13.10 25.67
CA PHE A 265 15.72 -12.78 24.42
C PHE A 265 16.54 -13.97 23.88
N ALA A 266 16.41 -15.18 24.46
CA ALA A 266 17.28 -16.32 24.15
C ALA A 266 17.22 -16.75 22.67
N GLY A 267 16.04 -16.67 22.03
CA GLY A 267 15.89 -16.85 20.58
C GLY A 267 16.70 -15.92 19.66
N LEU A 268 17.42 -14.93 20.19
CA LEU A 268 18.37 -14.10 19.44
C LEU A 268 19.79 -14.68 19.40
N GLU A 269 20.07 -15.78 20.10
CA GLU A 269 21.36 -16.47 20.01
C GLU A 269 21.69 -16.86 18.56
N GLY A 270 22.86 -16.42 18.09
CA GLY A 270 23.31 -16.58 16.70
C GLY A 270 22.81 -15.53 15.69
N CYS A 271 21.87 -14.64 16.06
CA CYS A 271 21.47 -13.51 15.21
C CYS A 271 22.59 -12.46 15.13
N ARG A 272 22.73 -11.80 13.96
CA ARG A 272 23.75 -10.77 13.71
C ARG A 272 23.11 -9.40 13.51
N LEU A 273 22.47 -8.93 14.58
CA LEU A 273 21.82 -7.62 14.61
C LEU A 273 22.83 -6.48 14.40
N ARG A 274 22.45 -5.51 13.58
CA ARG A 274 23.12 -4.21 13.46
C ARG A 274 22.59 -3.29 14.56
N VAL A 275 23.52 -2.56 15.19
CA VAL A 275 23.23 -1.49 16.17
C VAL A 275 23.05 -0.17 15.42
#